data_AF-A0A955RA30-F1
#
_entry.id   AF-A0A955RA30-F1
#
_cell.length_a   1.000
_cell.length_b   1.000
_cell.length_c   1.000
_cell.angle_alpha   90.00
_cell.angle_beta   90.00
_cell.angle_gamma   90.00
#
_symmetry.space_group_name_H-M   'P 1'
#
loop_
_entity.id
_entity.type
_entity.pdbx_description
1 polymer ?
#
loop_
_entity_poly.entity_id
_entity_poly.type
_entity_poly.pdbx_seq_one_letter_code
_entity_poly.pdbx_strand_id
1 'polypeptide(L)'
;MWWVLAAFGAEPAPTPVSEEVLVEVQRLSEAREATRDRLKDLGYGRVLSLGHKSWFVNHKLWKPFLMVHDEGFARIRTVPLLPIGVGPPIEPPSAYPGLATGADVIDHENQMPMASFLTTSPRARKSERARIATTLEPYLANIRDASWALARVEREVELREELVAIWFDGLSADGTPLPTAAERRAALIERWLRTAPDEGGAWAREAIEAFVDDEVQPADPFTAEEVAAANARATFERRFEPLSR
;
A
#
# COMPACT_ATOMS: atom_id res chain seq x y z
N MET A 1 -27.78 -74.65 -41.65
CA MET A 1 -28.64 -73.48 -41.92
C MET A 1 -28.17 -72.34 -41.03
N TRP A 2 -27.36 -71.47 -41.60
CA TRP A 2 -26.68 -70.34 -40.97
C TRP A 2 -27.49 -69.07 -41.24
N TRP A 3 -27.58 -68.16 -40.26
CA TRP A 3 -27.90 -66.76 -40.52
C TRP A 3 -26.81 -65.90 -39.89
N VAL A 4 -26.04 -65.28 -40.77
CA VAL A 4 -25.08 -64.21 -40.52
C VAL A 4 -25.89 -62.91 -40.46
N LEU A 5 -25.93 -62.25 -39.31
CA LEU A 5 -26.41 -60.87 -39.21
C LEU A 5 -25.24 -59.94 -39.48
N ALA A 6 -25.35 -59.22 -40.60
CA ALA A 6 -24.43 -58.18 -41.00
C ALA A 6 -24.46 -57.03 -39.98
N ALA A 7 -23.30 -56.76 -39.38
CA ALA A 7 -23.06 -55.55 -38.62
C ALA A 7 -23.04 -54.35 -39.59
N PHE A 8 -24.08 -53.52 -39.52
CA PHE A 8 -24.01 -52.17 -40.07
C PHE A 8 -23.08 -51.36 -39.16
N GLY A 9 -21.91 -51.02 -39.69
CA GLY A 9 -20.99 -50.07 -39.07
C GLY A 9 -21.65 -48.70 -39.01
N ALA A 10 -22.13 -48.33 -37.82
CA ALA A 10 -22.35 -46.93 -37.50
C ALA A 10 -20.97 -46.29 -37.32
N GLU A 11 -20.61 -45.45 -38.27
CA GLU A 11 -19.45 -44.55 -38.15
C GLU A 11 -19.64 -43.76 -36.84
N PRO A 12 -18.67 -43.79 -35.90
CA PRO A 12 -18.81 -43.03 -34.67
C PRO A 12 -18.96 -41.57 -35.05
N ALA A 13 -20.06 -40.95 -34.62
CA ALA A 13 -20.25 -39.51 -34.77
C ALA A 13 -18.99 -38.81 -34.26
N PRO A 14 -18.42 -37.85 -35.01
CA PRO A 14 -17.22 -37.16 -34.58
C PRO A 14 -17.50 -36.58 -33.20
N THR A 15 -16.71 -37.01 -32.21
CA THR A 15 -16.70 -36.39 -30.89
C THR A 15 -16.50 -34.89 -31.13
N PRO A 16 -17.34 -34.00 -30.57
CA PRO A 16 -17.06 -32.59 -30.63
C PRO A 16 -15.72 -32.38 -29.94
N VAL A 17 -14.69 -32.10 -30.73
CA VAL A 17 -13.45 -31.53 -30.22
C VAL A 17 -13.87 -30.17 -29.72
N SER A 18 -14.00 -30.05 -28.39
CA SER A 18 -14.12 -28.74 -27.77
C SER A 18 -12.82 -28.01 -28.08
N GLU A 19 -12.85 -27.11 -29.06
CA GLU A 19 -11.91 -25.99 -29.10
C GLU A 19 -12.19 -25.16 -27.85
N GLU A 20 -11.47 -25.46 -26.78
CA GLU A 20 -11.30 -24.54 -25.66
C GLU A 20 -10.52 -23.33 -26.19
N VAL A 21 -11.27 -22.27 -26.50
CA VAL A 21 -10.72 -20.96 -26.84
C VAL A 21 -10.15 -20.37 -25.55
N LEU A 22 -8.85 -20.62 -25.31
CA LEU A 22 -8.05 -20.02 -24.25
C LEU A 22 -7.79 -18.53 -24.56
N VAL A 23 -8.81 -17.69 -24.42
CA VAL A 23 -8.73 -16.24 -24.63
C VAL A 23 -9.14 -15.55 -23.34
N GLU A 24 -8.24 -15.44 -22.37
CA GLU A 24 -8.43 -14.49 -21.26
C GLU A 24 -7.15 -14.12 -20.46
N VAL A 25 -6.03 -14.84 -20.64
CA VAL A 25 -4.80 -14.56 -19.88
C VAL A 25 -3.89 -13.50 -20.54
N GLN A 26 -3.81 -13.46 -21.88
CA GLN A 26 -2.90 -12.56 -22.62
C GLN A 26 -3.26 -11.07 -22.51
N ARG A 27 -4.56 -10.73 -22.59
CA ARG A 27 -5.00 -9.32 -22.45
C ARG A 27 -4.78 -8.80 -21.03
N LEU A 28 -4.88 -9.68 -20.03
CA LEU A 28 -4.66 -9.33 -18.64
C LEU A 28 -3.16 -9.13 -18.35
N SER A 29 -2.28 -9.93 -18.95
CA SER A 29 -0.82 -9.72 -18.83
C SER A 29 -0.38 -8.43 -19.53
N GLU A 30 -0.88 -8.16 -20.73
CA GLU A 30 -0.58 -6.91 -21.46
C GLU A 30 -1.10 -5.68 -20.73
N ALA A 31 -2.33 -5.73 -20.19
CA ALA A 31 -2.88 -4.64 -19.39
C ALA A 31 -2.10 -4.43 -18.08
N ARG A 32 -1.64 -5.52 -17.44
CA ARG A 32 -0.77 -5.45 -16.24
C ARG A 32 0.59 -4.84 -16.55
N GLU A 33 1.20 -5.20 -17.68
CA GLU A 33 2.47 -4.60 -18.12
C GLU A 33 2.29 -3.13 -18.50
N ALA A 34 1.26 -2.78 -19.27
CA ALA A 34 0.96 -1.39 -19.61
C ALA A 34 0.71 -0.53 -18.36
N THR A 35 -0.01 -1.07 -17.36
CA THR A 35 -0.24 -0.39 -16.08
C THR A 35 1.07 -0.24 -15.30
N ARG A 36 1.93 -1.26 -15.30
CA ARG A 36 3.25 -1.24 -14.64
C ARG A 36 4.16 -0.19 -15.28
N ASP A 37 4.22 -0.14 -16.60
CA ASP A 37 5.02 0.84 -17.33
C ASP A 37 4.50 2.25 -17.07
N ARG A 38 3.18 2.43 -17.06
CA ARG A 38 2.57 3.71 -16.69
C ARG A 38 2.89 4.14 -15.26
N LEU A 39 2.89 3.22 -14.30
CA LEU A 39 3.28 3.50 -12.92
C LEU A 39 4.76 3.87 -12.82
N LYS A 40 5.63 3.19 -13.57
CA LYS A 40 7.05 3.51 -13.66
C LYS A 40 7.29 4.92 -14.21
N ASP A 41 6.58 5.32 -15.27
CA ASP A 41 6.65 6.68 -15.83
C ASP A 41 6.22 7.75 -14.82
N LEU A 42 5.25 7.42 -13.95
CA LEU A 42 4.79 8.29 -12.86
C LEU A 42 5.76 8.31 -11.65
N GLY A 43 6.89 7.60 -11.75
CA GLY A 43 7.92 7.53 -10.71
C GLY A 43 7.63 6.50 -9.62
N TYR A 44 6.69 5.59 -9.84
CA TYR A 44 6.44 4.47 -8.93
C TYR A 44 7.36 3.29 -9.25
N GLY A 45 8.04 2.76 -8.23
CA GLY A 45 8.74 1.48 -8.31
C GLY A 45 7.94 0.37 -7.69
N ARG A 46 8.08 -0.83 -8.24
CA ARG A 46 7.55 -2.03 -7.61
C ARG A 46 8.36 -2.31 -6.35
N VAL A 47 7.71 -2.27 -5.19
CA VAL A 47 8.35 -2.60 -3.91
C VAL A 47 8.24 -4.08 -3.63
N LEU A 48 7.08 -4.66 -3.92
CA LEU A 48 6.77 -6.05 -3.59
C LEU A 48 5.79 -6.65 -4.60
N SER A 49 5.88 -7.95 -4.81
CA SER A 49 4.87 -8.72 -5.53
C SER A 49 4.60 -9.99 -4.76
N LEU A 50 3.32 -10.28 -4.51
CA LEU A 50 2.90 -11.39 -3.68
C LEU A 50 1.62 -12.01 -4.22
N GLY A 51 1.74 -13.28 -4.65
CA GLY A 51 0.67 -13.96 -5.37
C GLY A 51 0.22 -13.15 -6.60
N HIS A 52 -1.06 -12.78 -6.61
CA HIS A 52 -1.69 -12.01 -7.69
C HIS A 52 -1.68 -10.49 -7.47
N LYS A 53 -1.01 -9.99 -6.41
CA LYS A 53 -0.93 -8.56 -6.07
C LYS A 53 0.49 -8.03 -6.27
N SER A 54 0.63 -6.79 -6.74
CA SER A 54 1.90 -6.09 -6.81
C SER A 54 1.73 -4.70 -6.22
N TRP A 55 2.62 -4.32 -5.31
CA TRP A 55 2.62 -3.00 -4.70
C TRP A 55 3.67 -2.10 -5.35
N PHE A 56 3.24 -0.87 -5.62
CA PHE A 56 4.05 0.16 -6.25
C PHE A 56 4.10 1.38 -5.34
N VAL A 57 5.29 1.94 -5.12
CA VAL A 57 5.48 3.11 -4.26
C VAL A 57 6.22 4.18 -5.06
N ASN A 58 5.77 5.43 -4.95
CA ASN A 58 6.39 6.54 -5.65
C ASN A 58 7.75 6.90 -5.03
N HIS A 59 8.84 6.65 -5.77
CA HIS A 59 10.21 6.93 -5.31
C HIS A 59 10.46 8.42 -5.05
N LYS A 60 9.74 9.33 -5.70
CA LYS A 60 9.89 10.78 -5.51
C LYS A 60 9.25 11.26 -4.20
N LEU A 61 8.29 10.51 -3.65
CA LEU A 61 7.58 10.85 -2.41
C LEU A 61 8.14 10.13 -1.18
N TRP A 62 9.14 9.25 -1.33
CA TRP A 62 9.58 8.33 -0.26
C TRP A 62 9.93 9.06 1.05
N LYS A 63 10.48 10.28 1.00
CA LYS A 63 10.61 11.13 2.19
C LYS A 63 10.23 12.56 1.84
N PRO A 64 9.05 13.05 2.21
CA PRO A 64 8.78 14.48 2.17
C PRO A 64 9.73 15.14 3.18
N PHE A 65 10.81 15.73 2.67
CA PHE A 65 11.68 16.56 3.50
C PHE A 65 10.94 17.88 3.70
N LEU A 66 10.25 18.01 4.84
CA LEU A 66 9.66 19.27 5.28
C LEU A 66 10.77 20.08 5.96
N MET A 67 11.27 21.10 5.28
CA MET A 67 12.19 22.07 5.87
C MET A 67 11.35 23.25 6.36
N VAL A 68 11.27 23.45 7.68
CA VAL A 68 10.65 24.64 8.26
C VAL A 68 11.76 25.65 8.56
N HIS A 69 11.67 26.83 7.98
CA HIS A 69 12.62 27.92 8.19
C HIS A 69 12.18 28.80 9.36
N ASP A 70 13.14 29.36 10.10
CA ASP A 70 12.86 30.29 11.21
C ASP A 70 12.12 31.56 10.76
N GLU A 71 12.22 31.88 9.47
CA GLU A 71 11.56 32.99 8.78
C GLU A 71 10.07 32.75 8.49
N GLY A 72 9.53 31.58 8.85
CA GLY A 72 8.09 31.31 8.75
C GLY A 72 7.63 30.76 7.41
N PHE A 73 8.50 30.14 6.61
CA PHE A 73 8.08 29.37 5.45
C PHE A 73 8.53 27.91 5.56
N ALA A 74 7.81 27.03 4.87
CA ALA A 74 8.13 25.62 4.80
C ALA A 74 8.40 25.21 3.36
N ARG A 75 9.39 24.34 3.13
CA ARG A 75 9.65 23.75 1.81
C ARG A 75 9.40 22.25 1.88
N ILE A 76 8.64 21.73 0.91
CA ILE A 76 8.59 20.30 0.59
C ILE A 76 9.41 20.14 -0.70
N ARG A 77 10.30 19.15 -0.74
CA ARG A 77 11.42 18.97 -1.69
C ARG A 77 11.15 19.17 -3.20
N THR A 78 9.90 19.30 -3.64
CA THR A 78 9.48 19.50 -5.04
C THR A 78 8.49 20.64 -5.25
N VAL A 79 7.97 21.25 -4.18
CA VAL A 79 7.02 22.37 -4.26
C VAL A 79 7.49 23.45 -3.29
N PRO A 80 8.06 24.57 -3.78
CA PRO A 80 8.21 25.73 -2.92
C PRO A 80 6.79 26.14 -2.50
N LEU A 81 6.46 25.94 -1.22
CA LEU A 81 5.32 26.65 -0.67
C LEU A 81 5.80 28.09 -0.56
N LEU A 82 5.35 28.91 -1.51
CA LEU A 82 5.61 30.34 -1.46
C LEU A 82 5.20 30.83 -0.07
N PRO A 83 5.95 31.76 0.53
CA PRO A 83 5.48 32.42 1.72
C PRO A 83 4.06 32.88 1.44
N ILE A 84 3.11 32.51 2.29
CA ILE A 84 1.75 33.06 2.23
C ILE A 84 1.94 34.54 2.52
N GLY A 85 2.13 35.30 1.45
CA GLY A 85 2.81 36.56 1.51
C GLY A 85 2.17 37.44 2.56
N VAL A 86 3.00 37.94 3.47
CA VAL A 86 2.87 39.33 3.90
C VAL A 86 3.38 40.18 2.73
N GLY A 87 2.72 40.07 1.57
CA GLY A 87 2.68 41.20 0.68
C GLY A 87 1.79 42.23 1.38
N PRO A 88 2.13 43.53 1.37
CA PRO A 88 1.09 44.53 1.59
C PRO A 88 -0.11 44.18 0.70
N PRO A 89 -1.36 44.51 1.10
CA PRO A 89 -2.51 44.33 0.22
C PRO A 89 -2.11 44.81 -1.17
N ILE A 90 -2.32 43.97 -2.20
CA ILE A 90 -2.06 44.36 -3.58
C ILE A 90 -3.03 45.51 -3.86
N GLU A 91 -2.60 46.73 -3.56
CA GLU A 91 -3.24 47.90 -4.13
C GLU A 91 -3.06 47.76 -5.64
N PRO A 92 -4.13 47.97 -6.43
CA PRO A 92 -4.02 47.87 -7.87
C PRO A 92 -2.86 48.75 -8.35
N PRO A 93 -2.12 48.34 -9.39
CA PRO A 93 -0.93 49.05 -9.90
C PRO A 93 -1.16 50.53 -10.27
N SER A 94 -2.39 51.03 -10.18
CA SER A 94 -2.75 52.44 -10.32
C SER A 94 -2.31 53.34 -9.16
N ALA A 95 -1.82 52.81 -8.03
CA ALA A 95 -1.43 53.64 -6.87
C ALA A 95 -0.01 54.27 -6.98
N TYR A 96 0.82 53.83 -7.94
CA TYR A 96 2.19 54.35 -8.11
C TYR A 96 2.45 54.84 -9.54
N PRO A 97 2.00 56.07 -9.88
CA PRO A 97 2.38 56.70 -11.15
C PRO A 97 3.84 57.16 -11.05
N GLY A 98 4.79 56.30 -11.39
CA GLY A 98 6.21 56.70 -11.44
C GLY A 98 7.28 55.61 -11.62
N LEU A 99 6.95 54.32 -11.52
CA LEU A 99 7.95 53.24 -11.57
C LEU A 99 7.78 52.32 -12.79
N ALA A 100 7.63 52.90 -13.97
CA ALA A 100 7.56 52.15 -15.23
C ALA A 100 8.62 52.66 -16.21
N THR A 101 9.89 52.35 -15.96
CA THR A 101 10.93 52.24 -17.00
C THR A 101 12.17 51.58 -16.41
N GLY A 102 12.35 50.28 -16.65
CA GLY A 102 13.54 49.56 -16.23
C GLY A 102 13.34 48.07 -16.47
N ALA A 103 13.66 47.63 -17.68
CA ALA A 103 13.72 46.22 -18.04
C ALA A 103 14.85 45.55 -17.25
N ASP A 104 14.54 45.01 -16.07
CA ASP A 104 15.41 44.05 -15.42
C ASP A 104 14.92 42.64 -15.72
N VAL A 105 15.77 41.91 -16.41
CA VAL A 105 15.72 40.46 -16.60
C VAL A 105 15.76 39.84 -15.21
N ILE A 106 14.60 39.46 -14.69
CA ILE A 106 14.48 38.71 -13.45
C ILE A 106 14.98 37.29 -13.76
N ASP A 107 16.20 37.01 -13.32
CA ASP A 107 16.75 35.67 -13.21
C ASP A 107 15.88 34.85 -12.23
N HIS A 108 14.91 34.13 -12.80
CA HIS A 108 13.85 33.41 -12.07
C HIS A 108 14.36 32.26 -11.20
N GLU A 109 15.63 31.85 -11.33
CA GLU A 109 16.15 30.68 -10.64
C GLU A 109 16.80 30.97 -9.27
N ASN A 110 17.22 32.20 -8.97
CA ASN A 110 17.99 32.46 -7.74
C ASN A 110 17.66 33.75 -6.96
N GLN A 111 16.69 34.56 -7.38
CA GLN A 111 16.27 35.72 -6.60
C GLN A 111 15.11 35.35 -5.67
N MET A 112 15.43 34.71 -4.54
CA MET A 112 14.54 34.88 -3.40
C MET A 112 14.66 36.35 -2.97
N PRO A 113 13.55 37.11 -2.91
CA PRO A 113 13.60 38.47 -2.40
C PRO A 113 14.22 38.40 -1.02
N MET A 114 15.33 39.10 -0.83
CA MET A 114 15.96 39.31 0.47
C MET A 114 14.86 39.73 1.43
N ALA A 115 14.44 38.80 2.29
CA ALA A 115 13.35 38.99 3.22
C ALA A 115 13.76 40.15 4.12
N SER A 116 13.17 41.32 3.87
CA SER A 116 13.37 42.49 4.69
C SER A 116 13.02 42.09 6.11
N PHE A 117 13.95 42.36 7.04
CA PHE A 117 13.89 42.11 8.48
C PHE A 117 12.76 42.90 9.17
N LEU A 118 11.53 42.77 8.69
CA LEU A 118 10.36 43.28 9.35
C LEU A 118 10.21 42.44 10.62
N THR A 119 10.54 43.07 11.74
CA THR A 119 10.28 42.61 13.09
C THR A 119 8.77 42.46 13.27
N THR A 120 8.22 41.35 12.78
CA THR A 120 6.82 40.99 12.98
C THR A 120 6.59 40.83 14.47
N SER A 121 5.61 41.58 15.00
CA SER A 121 5.21 41.49 16.40
C SER A 121 4.91 40.02 16.80
N PRO A 122 5.06 39.62 18.07
CA PRO A 122 4.74 38.26 18.51
C PRO A 122 3.33 37.80 18.13
N ARG A 123 2.37 38.73 18.09
CA ARG A 123 0.99 38.46 17.65
C ARG A 123 0.89 38.17 16.16
N ALA A 124 1.64 38.91 15.32
CA ALA A 124 1.72 38.65 13.89
C ALA A 124 2.33 37.28 13.61
N ARG A 125 3.46 36.94 14.28
CA ARG A 125 4.09 35.61 14.18
C ARG A 125 3.15 34.47 14.60
N LYS A 126 2.35 34.66 15.65
CA LYS A 126 1.36 33.66 16.09
C LYS A 126 0.27 33.44 15.03
N SER A 127 -0.27 34.51 14.46
CA SER A 127 -1.28 34.41 13.40
C SER A 127 -0.73 33.76 12.11
N GLU A 128 0.53 34.04 11.80
CA GLU A 128 1.23 33.49 10.64
C GLU A 128 1.49 31.99 10.81
N ARG A 129 2.00 31.56 11.98
CA ARG A 129 2.14 30.14 12.33
C ARG A 129 0.82 29.38 12.21
N ALA A 130 -0.28 29.95 12.69
CA ALA A 130 -1.59 29.33 12.57
C ALA A 130 -2.01 29.16 11.10
N ARG A 131 -1.77 30.18 10.26
CA ARG A 131 -2.09 30.13 8.83
C ARG A 131 -1.27 29.09 8.09
N ILE A 132 0.04 29.04 8.35
CA ILE A 132 0.95 28.04 7.78
C ILE A 132 0.52 26.63 8.20
N ALA A 133 0.20 26.43 9.47
CA ALA A 133 -0.29 25.14 9.97
C ALA A 133 -1.57 24.71 9.22
N THR A 134 -2.56 25.60 9.11
CA THR A 134 -3.79 25.31 8.35
C THR A 134 -3.51 25.01 6.87
N THR A 135 -2.57 25.71 6.23
CA THR A 135 -2.21 25.45 4.83
C THR A 135 -1.45 24.14 4.66
N LEU A 136 -0.62 23.74 5.64
CA LEU A 136 0.15 22.50 5.60
C LEU A 136 -0.67 21.26 5.96
N GLU A 137 -1.75 21.42 6.73
CA GLU A 137 -2.58 20.31 7.22
C GLU A 137 -2.95 19.26 6.15
N PRO A 138 -3.48 19.61 4.96
CA PRO A 138 -3.82 18.60 3.95
C PRO A 138 -2.58 17.88 3.40
N TYR A 139 -1.43 18.56 3.31
CA TYR A 139 -0.18 17.92 2.88
C TYR A 139 0.34 16.96 3.95
N LEU A 140 0.29 17.37 5.22
CA LEU A 140 0.70 16.52 6.34
C LEU A 140 -0.22 15.30 6.47
N ALA A 141 -1.53 15.45 6.24
CA ALA A 141 -2.47 14.35 6.18
C ALA A 141 -2.10 13.37 5.05
N ASN A 142 -1.89 13.85 3.83
CA ASN A 142 -1.47 13.02 2.70
C ASN A 142 -0.15 12.28 2.98
N ILE A 143 0.81 12.95 3.60
CA ILE A 143 2.10 12.36 3.99
C ILE A 143 1.89 11.26 5.02
N ARG A 144 1.08 11.53 6.06
CA ARG A 144 0.76 10.55 7.10
C ARG A 144 0.10 9.33 6.50
N ASP A 145 -0.91 9.51 5.65
CA ASP A 145 -1.64 8.41 5.02
C ASP A 145 -0.72 7.59 4.12
N ALA A 146 0.17 8.24 3.36
CA ALA A 146 1.19 7.55 2.55
C ALA A 146 2.20 6.77 3.41
N SER A 147 2.67 7.34 4.53
CA SER A 147 3.56 6.65 5.47
C SER A 147 2.88 5.45 6.13
N TRP A 148 1.60 5.57 6.48
CA TRP A 148 0.80 4.47 7.04
C TRP A 148 0.59 3.36 6.01
N ALA A 149 0.29 3.72 4.75
CA ALA A 149 0.16 2.75 3.66
C ALA A 149 1.48 1.99 3.42
N LEU A 150 2.63 2.68 3.46
CA LEU A 150 3.94 2.04 3.31
C LEU A 150 4.25 1.11 4.48
N ALA A 151 4.09 1.59 5.72
CA ALA A 151 4.32 0.78 6.92
C ALA A 151 3.43 -0.47 6.92
N ARG A 152 2.20 -0.36 6.39
CA ARG A 152 1.31 -1.52 6.19
C ARG A 152 1.87 -2.52 5.19
N VAL A 153 2.38 -2.07 4.03
CA VAL A 153 2.99 -2.96 3.03
C VAL A 153 4.23 -3.66 3.59
N GLU A 154 5.11 -2.93 4.28
CA GLU A 154 6.29 -3.50 4.93
C GLU A 154 5.88 -4.56 5.96
N ARG A 155 4.87 -4.25 6.79
CA ARG A 155 4.34 -5.20 7.76
C ARG A 155 3.70 -6.43 7.10
N GLU A 156 3.14 -6.29 5.90
CA GLU A 156 2.59 -7.41 5.11
C GLU A 156 3.68 -8.36 4.63
N VAL A 157 4.81 -7.82 4.16
CA VAL A 157 6.00 -8.61 3.82
C VAL A 157 6.43 -9.41 5.02
N GLU A 158 6.71 -8.71 6.12
CA GLU A 158 7.26 -9.32 7.34
C GLU A 158 6.33 -10.40 7.89
N LEU A 159 5.03 -10.11 7.95
CA LEU A 159 4.05 -11.08 8.39
C LEU A 159 4.04 -12.30 7.49
N ARG A 160 4.09 -12.13 6.16
CA ARG A 160 4.09 -13.29 5.27
C ARG A 160 5.38 -14.09 5.34
N GLU A 161 6.53 -13.45 5.42
CA GLU A 161 7.80 -14.13 5.63
C GLU A 161 7.78 -14.95 6.92
N GLU A 162 7.21 -14.39 7.99
CA GLU A 162 6.99 -15.09 9.25
C GLU A 162 6.06 -16.32 9.09
N LEU A 163 4.94 -16.18 8.38
CA LEU A 163 4.01 -17.29 8.15
C LEU A 163 4.61 -18.40 7.27
N VAL A 164 5.41 -18.01 6.27
CA VAL A 164 6.17 -18.95 5.44
C VAL A 164 7.22 -19.69 6.28
N ALA A 165 7.95 -18.98 7.12
CA ALA A 165 8.93 -19.59 8.03
C ALA A 165 8.27 -20.58 8.99
N ILE A 166 7.10 -20.24 9.55
CA ILE A 166 6.34 -21.15 10.41
C ILE A 166 5.90 -22.39 9.65
N TRP A 167 5.30 -22.22 8.48
CA TRP A 167 4.63 -23.32 7.78
C TRP A 167 5.59 -24.20 6.97
N PHE A 168 6.43 -23.59 6.14
CA PHE A 168 7.28 -24.31 5.21
C PHE A 168 8.63 -24.66 5.84
N ASP A 169 9.27 -23.71 6.53
CA ASP A 169 10.58 -23.94 7.14
C ASP A 169 10.48 -24.64 8.51
N GLY A 170 9.28 -24.66 9.10
CA GLY A 170 9.06 -25.24 10.42
C GLY A 170 9.83 -24.47 11.50
N LEU A 171 9.81 -23.15 11.46
CA LEU A 171 10.48 -22.27 12.42
C LEU A 171 9.47 -21.33 13.08
N SER A 172 9.46 -21.29 14.40
CA SER A 172 8.72 -20.27 15.15
C SER A 172 9.33 -18.88 14.98
N ALA A 173 8.63 -17.83 15.43
CA ALA A 173 9.12 -16.45 15.42
C ALA A 173 10.47 -16.26 16.15
N ASP A 174 10.75 -17.08 17.17
CA ASP A 174 12.00 -17.07 17.94
C ASP A 174 13.07 -18.01 17.33
N GLY A 175 12.81 -18.59 16.15
CA GLY A 175 13.70 -19.53 15.47
C GLY A 175 13.71 -20.96 16.07
N THR A 176 12.82 -21.25 17.02
CA THR A 176 12.70 -22.61 17.58
C THR A 176 12.08 -23.55 16.52
N PRO A 177 12.67 -24.73 16.26
CA PRO A 177 12.13 -25.70 15.30
C PRO A 177 10.75 -26.23 15.69
N LEU A 178 9.89 -26.39 14.68
CA LEU A 178 8.52 -26.91 14.72
C LEU A 178 8.45 -28.13 13.78
N PRO A 179 8.96 -29.30 14.21
CA PRO A 179 9.13 -30.45 13.33
C PRO A 179 7.81 -31.01 12.81
N THR A 180 6.70 -30.89 13.55
CA THR A 180 5.40 -31.45 13.18
C THR A 180 4.43 -30.40 12.64
N ALA A 181 3.53 -30.80 11.75
CA ALA A 181 2.50 -29.91 11.22
C ALA A 181 1.52 -29.42 12.30
N ALA A 182 1.25 -30.24 13.33
CA ALA A 182 0.45 -29.84 14.49
C ALA A 182 1.11 -28.68 15.27
N GLU A 183 2.43 -28.73 15.49
CA GLU A 183 3.18 -27.64 16.14
C GLU A 183 3.17 -26.37 15.28
N ARG A 184 3.26 -26.51 13.95
CA ARG A 184 3.17 -25.36 13.02
C ARG A 184 1.79 -24.73 13.04
N ARG A 185 0.71 -25.52 13.01
CA ARG A 185 -0.67 -25.02 13.17
C ARG A 185 -0.86 -24.30 14.50
N ALA A 186 -0.35 -24.86 15.60
CA ALA A 186 -0.40 -24.22 16.91
C ALA A 186 0.34 -22.86 16.89
N ALA A 187 1.50 -22.77 16.25
CA ALA A 187 2.24 -21.52 16.11
C ALA A 187 1.49 -20.46 15.28
N LEU A 188 0.80 -20.87 14.20
CA LEU A 188 -0.06 -19.98 13.43
C LEU A 188 -1.24 -19.42 14.25
N ILE A 189 -1.88 -20.28 15.06
CA ILE A 189 -2.93 -19.85 16.01
C ILE A 189 -2.37 -18.85 17.03
N GLU A 190 -1.22 -19.15 17.66
CA GLU A 190 -0.60 -18.21 18.59
C GLU A 190 -0.28 -16.88 17.93
N ARG A 191 0.17 -16.91 16.68
CA ARG A 191 0.45 -15.69 15.93
C ARG A 191 -0.80 -14.86 15.67
N TRP A 192 -1.92 -15.51 15.33
CA TRP A 192 -3.23 -14.89 15.16
C TRP A 192 -3.75 -14.31 16.49
N LEU A 193 -3.63 -15.05 17.60
CA LEU A 193 -4.06 -14.60 18.94
C LEU A 193 -3.26 -13.40 19.46
N ARG A 194 -1.98 -13.28 19.09
CA ARG A 194 -1.11 -12.15 19.48
C ARG A 194 -1.38 -10.85 18.70
N THR A 195 -2.30 -10.86 17.74
CA THR A 195 -2.64 -9.65 17.00
C THR A 195 -3.31 -8.60 17.90
N ALA A 196 -3.02 -7.31 17.65
CA ALA A 196 -3.57 -6.22 18.44
C ALA A 196 -5.10 -6.09 18.25
N PRO A 197 -5.86 -5.60 19.24
CA PRO A 197 -7.30 -5.37 19.12
C PRO A 197 -7.62 -4.04 18.41
N ASP A 198 -6.87 -3.69 17.37
CA ASP A 198 -7.05 -2.46 16.57
C ASP A 198 -7.20 -2.78 15.07
N GLU A 199 -7.29 -1.73 14.24
CA GLU A 199 -7.40 -1.87 12.77
C GLU A 199 -6.19 -2.59 12.16
N GLY A 200 -4.99 -2.32 12.68
CA GLY A 200 -3.77 -2.98 12.23
C GLY A 200 -3.77 -4.47 12.53
N GLY A 201 -4.20 -4.87 13.73
CA GLY A 201 -4.37 -6.27 14.08
C GLY A 201 -5.52 -6.94 13.34
N ALA A 202 -6.60 -6.23 13.02
CA ALA A 202 -7.70 -6.77 12.22
C ALA A 202 -7.24 -7.16 10.81
N TRP A 203 -6.45 -6.30 10.18
CA TRP A 203 -5.83 -6.61 8.90
C TRP A 203 -4.83 -7.77 9.00
N ALA A 204 -4.00 -7.83 10.06
CA ALA A 204 -3.07 -8.94 10.25
C ALA A 204 -3.79 -10.28 10.41
N ARG A 205 -4.93 -10.31 11.13
CA ARG A 205 -5.78 -11.51 11.27
C ARG A 205 -6.30 -11.99 9.93
N GLU A 206 -6.82 -11.08 9.10
CA GLU A 206 -7.30 -11.40 7.75
C GLU A 206 -6.18 -11.96 6.87
N ALA A 207 -4.98 -11.39 6.94
CA ALA A 207 -3.82 -11.90 6.19
C ALA A 207 -3.39 -13.30 6.65
N ILE A 208 -3.43 -13.58 7.96
CA ILE A 208 -3.13 -14.91 8.52
C ILE A 208 -4.20 -15.92 8.09
N GLU A 209 -5.48 -15.57 8.20
CA GLU A 209 -6.61 -16.41 7.78
C GLU A 209 -6.52 -16.75 6.28
N ALA A 210 -6.25 -15.76 5.43
CA ALA A 210 -6.07 -16.00 3.99
C ALA A 210 -4.89 -16.93 3.68
N PHE A 211 -3.76 -16.79 4.40
CA PHE A 211 -2.63 -17.71 4.25
C PHE A 211 -2.99 -19.13 4.70
N VAL A 212 -3.73 -19.26 5.81
CA VAL A 212 -4.20 -20.56 6.30
C VAL A 212 -5.11 -21.22 5.27
N ASP A 213 -6.05 -20.48 4.70
CA ASP A 213 -6.99 -21.01 3.71
C ASP A 213 -6.31 -21.45 2.41
N ASP A 214 -5.33 -20.66 1.93
CA ASP A 214 -4.68 -20.94 0.65
C ASP A 214 -3.58 -22.00 0.75
N GLU A 215 -2.81 -22.05 1.86
CA GLU A 215 -1.59 -22.86 1.97
C GLU A 215 -1.69 -24.00 2.99
N VAL A 216 -2.46 -23.83 4.06
CA VAL A 216 -2.52 -24.78 5.19
C VAL A 216 -3.69 -25.75 5.04
N GLN A 217 -4.91 -25.24 4.81
CA GLN A 217 -6.12 -26.06 4.70
C GLN A 217 -6.03 -27.16 3.62
N PRO A 218 -5.46 -26.92 2.43
CA PRO A 218 -5.32 -27.97 1.42
C PRO A 218 -4.30 -29.05 1.78
N ALA A 219 -3.34 -28.74 2.66
CA ALA A 219 -2.22 -29.60 2.98
C ALA A 219 -2.44 -30.40 4.28
N ASP A 220 -2.85 -29.73 5.36
CA ASP A 220 -3.10 -30.35 6.66
C ASP A 220 -4.09 -29.46 7.46
N PRO A 221 -5.41 -29.68 7.28
CA PRO A 221 -6.44 -28.78 7.77
C PRO A 221 -6.48 -28.69 9.29
N PHE A 222 -6.89 -27.53 9.79
CA PHE A 222 -7.14 -27.34 11.22
C PHE A 222 -8.29 -28.23 11.69
N THR A 223 -8.13 -28.83 12.86
CA THR A 223 -9.21 -29.62 13.48
C THR A 223 -10.24 -28.68 14.12
N ALA A 224 -11.48 -29.19 14.27
CA ALA A 224 -12.53 -28.43 14.94
C ALA A 224 -12.17 -28.08 16.40
N GLU A 225 -11.41 -28.94 17.07
CA GLU A 225 -10.95 -28.72 18.45
C GLU A 225 -9.91 -27.59 18.51
N GLU A 226 -8.96 -27.55 17.58
CA GLU A 226 -7.96 -26.47 17.48
C GLU A 226 -8.64 -25.12 17.24
N VAL A 227 -9.61 -25.06 16.31
CA VAL A 227 -10.37 -23.84 16.00
C VAL A 227 -11.22 -23.39 17.19
N ALA A 228 -11.90 -24.32 17.87
CA ALA A 228 -12.68 -24.00 19.07
C ALA A 228 -11.80 -23.47 20.20
N ALA A 229 -10.63 -24.07 20.42
CA ALA A 229 -9.66 -23.64 21.43
C ALA A 229 -9.08 -22.25 21.12
N ALA A 230 -8.77 -21.96 19.84
CA ALA A 230 -8.34 -20.63 19.42
C ALA A 230 -9.41 -19.57 19.71
N ASN A 231 -10.66 -19.84 19.31
CA ASN A 231 -11.78 -18.92 19.50
C ASN A 231 -12.12 -18.68 20.97
N ALA A 232 -11.97 -19.68 21.84
CA ALA A 232 -12.19 -19.53 23.28
C ALA A 232 -11.13 -18.62 23.95
N ARG A 233 -9.94 -18.48 23.34
CA ARG A 233 -8.82 -17.67 23.85
C ARG A 233 -8.76 -16.27 23.24
N ALA A 234 -9.47 -16.02 22.15
CA ALA A 234 -9.47 -14.74 21.47
C ALA A 234 -9.98 -13.63 22.38
N THR A 235 -9.29 -12.49 22.40
CA THR A 235 -9.65 -11.30 23.20
C THR A 235 -10.41 -10.25 22.40
N PHE A 236 -10.75 -10.56 21.15
CA PHE A 236 -11.40 -9.69 20.19
C PHE A 236 -12.62 -10.40 19.55
N GLU A 237 -13.53 -9.64 18.95
CA GLU A 237 -14.83 -10.16 18.50
C GLU A 237 -14.74 -11.11 17.28
N ARG A 238 -13.75 -10.91 16.41
CA ARG A 238 -13.56 -11.72 15.20
C ARG A 238 -13.16 -13.15 15.57
N ARG A 239 -13.86 -14.12 15.00
CA ARG A 239 -13.55 -15.56 15.15
C ARG A 239 -12.53 -16.00 14.11
N PHE A 240 -11.68 -16.94 14.50
CA PHE A 240 -10.84 -17.71 13.60
C PHE A 240 -11.71 -18.76 12.90
N GLU A 241 -11.99 -18.53 11.62
CA GLU A 241 -12.87 -19.37 10.80
C GLU A 241 -12.18 -19.67 9.47
N PRO A 242 -11.19 -20.58 9.45
CA PRO A 242 -10.55 -20.95 8.19
C PRO A 242 -11.57 -21.68 7.29
N LEU A 243 -11.66 -21.25 6.04
CA LEU A 243 -12.63 -21.75 5.08
C LEU A 243 -12.23 -23.16 4.65
N SER A 244 -13.10 -24.13 4.94
CA SER A 244 -13.06 -25.43 4.28
C SER A 244 -13.63 -25.25 2.87
N ARG A 245 -12.74 -25.01 1.89
CA ARG A 245 -13.11 -25.04 0.46
C ARG A 245 -13.29 -26.47 -0.02
#